data_AF-A0A435FXZ5-F1
#
_entry.id   AF-A0A435FXZ5-F1
#
_cell.length_a   1.000
_cell.length_b   1.000
_cell.length_c   1.000
_cell.angle_alpha   90.00
_cell.angle_beta   90.00
_cell.angle_gamma   90.00
#
_symmetry.space_group_name_H-M   'P 1'
#
loop_
_entity.id
_entity.type
_entity.pdbx_description
1 polymer ?
#
loop_
_entity_poly.entity_id
_entity_poly.type
_entity_poly.pdbx_seq_one_letter_code
_entity_poly.pdbx_strand_id
1 'polypeptide(L)'
;MDRVFVEYYEEELTHIRALAAEFADMHPAVARNLSLDTVPCPDPYVERLLDGVAFLAARTRLKVDAERSRFSRAVLDVLYPDLVTPAPATAMAVLKPGQQVQSMIAGHAVARGTRLVSGLHPGLSTRSTFTTAQ
;
A
#
# COMPACT_ATOMS: atom_id res chain seq x y z
N MET A 1 -4.78 4.49 22.48
CA MET A 1 -5.62 3.83 21.45
C MET A 1 -5.57 4.71 20.20
N ASP A 2 -5.39 4.11 19.03
CA ASP A 2 -5.26 4.84 17.76
C ASP A 2 -6.56 5.59 17.42
N ARG A 3 -6.44 6.89 17.13
CA ARG A 3 -7.56 7.74 16.70
C ARG A 3 -8.27 7.18 15.46
N VAL A 4 -7.50 6.59 14.54
CA VAL A 4 -8.02 5.93 13.35
C VAL A 4 -8.98 4.81 13.72
N PHE A 5 -8.64 3.95 14.68
CA PHE A 5 -9.52 2.84 15.06
C PHE A 5 -10.86 3.31 15.64
N VAL A 6 -10.85 4.42 16.40
CA VAL A 6 -12.08 5.01 16.95
C VAL A 6 -13.01 5.48 15.84
N GLU A 7 -12.46 6.09 14.77
CA GLU A 7 -13.24 6.50 13.60
C GLU A 7 -13.92 5.30 12.92
N TYR A 8 -13.18 4.19 12.69
CA TYR A 8 -13.78 2.95 12.15
C TYR A 8 -14.86 2.37 13.06
N TYR A 9 -14.65 2.42 14.38
CA TYR A 9 -15.65 1.94 15.33
C TYR A 9 -16.94 2.75 15.28
N GLU A 10 -16.86 4.08 15.26
CA GLU A 10 -18.02 4.96 15.18
C GLU A 10 -18.76 4.81 13.85
N GLU A 11 -18.03 4.63 12.74
CA GLU A 11 -18.62 4.31 11.44
C GLU A 11 -19.38 2.98 11.46
N GLU A 12 -18.76 1.90 11.96
CA GLU A 12 -19.39 0.58 12.02
C GLU A 12 -20.59 0.56 12.97
N LEU A 13 -20.52 1.27 14.10
CA LEU A 13 -21.64 1.38 15.03
C LEU A 13 -22.83 2.11 14.38
N THR A 14 -22.55 3.19 13.66
CA THR A 14 -23.58 3.91 12.90
C THR A 14 -24.18 3.02 11.82
N HIS A 15 -23.34 2.25 11.12
CA HIS A 15 -23.77 1.32 10.08
C HIS A 15 -24.67 0.20 10.64
N ILE A 16 -24.27 -0.43 11.74
CA ILE A 16 -25.05 -1.49 12.40
C ILE A 16 -26.41 -0.96 12.87
N ARG A 17 -26.47 0.25 13.42
CA ARG A 17 -27.75 0.87 13.82
C ARG A 17 -28.66 1.14 12.62
N ALA A 18 -28.11 1.59 11.49
CA ALA A 18 -28.88 1.77 10.26
C ALA A 18 -29.43 0.42 9.75
N LEU A 19 -28.59 -0.62 9.71
CA LEU A 19 -29.00 -1.98 9.33
C LEU A 19 -30.07 -2.55 10.28
N ALA A 20 -29.96 -2.29 11.57
CA ALA A 20 -30.96 -2.71 12.55
C ALA A 20 -32.32 -2.05 12.29
N ALA A 21 -32.34 -0.75 11.95
CA ALA A 21 -33.57 -0.04 11.59
C ALA A 21 -34.20 -0.61 10.31
N GLU A 22 -33.39 -0.80 9.25
CA GLU A 22 -33.86 -1.42 8.00
C GLU A 22 -34.41 -2.85 8.23
N PHE A 23 -33.74 -3.64 9.09
CA PHE A 23 -34.19 -4.96 9.47
C PHE A 23 -35.52 -4.91 10.24
N ALA A 24 -35.70 -3.92 11.12
CA ALA A 24 -36.94 -3.74 11.87
C ALA A 24 -38.12 -3.38 10.98
N ASP A 25 -37.91 -2.54 9.97
CA ASP A 25 -38.93 -2.17 8.98
C ASP A 25 -39.37 -3.38 8.14
N MET A 26 -38.42 -4.22 7.72
CA MET A 26 -38.72 -5.41 6.91
C MET A 26 -39.30 -6.57 7.74
N HIS A 27 -38.85 -6.74 8.99
CA HIS A 27 -39.17 -7.89 9.83
C HIS A 27 -39.59 -7.49 11.25
N PRO A 28 -40.71 -6.75 11.42
CA PRO A 28 -41.09 -6.17 12.70
C PRO A 28 -41.36 -7.21 13.79
N ALA A 29 -41.86 -8.40 13.42
CA ALA A 29 -42.10 -9.48 14.37
C ALA A 29 -40.79 -10.04 14.97
N VAL A 30 -39.75 -10.17 14.15
CA VAL A 30 -38.44 -10.68 14.59
C VAL A 30 -37.66 -9.59 15.32
N ALA A 31 -37.69 -8.35 14.81
CA ALA A 31 -37.00 -7.22 15.42
C ALA A 31 -37.51 -6.92 16.85
N ARG A 32 -38.82 -7.03 17.11
CA ARG A 32 -39.37 -6.91 18.47
C ARG A 32 -38.84 -7.98 19.43
N ASN A 33 -38.65 -9.22 18.97
CA ASN A 33 -38.07 -10.28 19.81
C ASN A 33 -36.59 -10.01 20.16
N LEU A 34 -35.92 -9.17 19.36
CA LEU A 34 -34.53 -8.78 19.53
C LEU A 34 -34.37 -7.37 20.14
N SER A 35 -35.47 -6.71 20.50
CA SER A 35 -35.49 -5.31 20.97
C SER A 35 -34.86 -4.31 19.98
N LEU A 36 -34.95 -4.57 18.67
CA LEU A 36 -34.41 -3.72 17.60
C LEU A 36 -35.46 -2.78 16.97
N ASP A 37 -36.65 -2.70 17.55
CA ASP A 37 -37.77 -1.91 17.07
C ASP A 37 -37.61 -0.39 17.28
N THR A 38 -36.67 0.02 18.13
CA THR A 38 -36.29 1.42 18.32
C THR A 38 -34.78 1.58 18.32
N VAL A 39 -34.29 2.67 17.72
CA VAL A 39 -32.86 3.04 17.73
C VAL A 39 -32.70 4.37 18.49
N PRO A 40 -31.85 4.45 19.54
CA PRO A 40 -31.02 3.37 20.10
C PRO A 40 -31.84 2.26 20.79
N CYS A 41 -31.25 1.06 20.92
CA CYS A 41 -31.92 -0.09 21.52
C CYS A 41 -32.28 0.23 22.99
N PRO A 42 -33.51 -0.06 23.43
CA PRO A 42 -33.93 0.24 24.80
C PRO A 42 -33.30 -0.72 25.81
N ASP A 43 -32.85 -1.90 25.38
CA ASP A 43 -32.14 -2.86 26.22
C ASP A 43 -30.63 -2.55 26.25
N PRO A 44 -30.06 -2.18 27.41
CA PRO A 44 -28.64 -1.83 27.51
C PRO A 44 -27.70 -3.01 27.26
N TYR A 45 -28.14 -4.27 27.43
CA TYR A 45 -27.32 -5.44 27.13
C TYR A 45 -27.23 -5.69 25.63
N VAL A 46 -28.33 -5.50 24.92
CA VAL A 46 -28.37 -5.61 23.46
C VAL A 46 -27.57 -4.46 22.83
N GLU A 47 -27.73 -3.22 23.32
CA GLU A 47 -26.92 -2.08 22.84
C GLU A 47 -25.42 -2.34 23.02
N ARG A 48 -25.01 -2.86 24.19
CA ARG A 48 -23.60 -3.24 24.44
C ARG A 48 -23.13 -4.42 23.58
N LEU A 49 -24.04 -5.32 23.21
CA LEU A 49 -23.73 -6.39 22.27
C LEU A 49 -23.49 -5.81 20.87
N LEU A 50 -24.32 -4.87 20.41
CA LEU A 50 -24.14 -4.18 19.14
C LEU A 50 -22.83 -3.37 19.12
N ASP A 51 -22.50 -2.68 20.21
CA ASP A 51 -21.19 -2.03 20.39
C ASP A 51 -20.04 -3.06 20.27
N GLY A 52 -20.17 -4.22 20.92
CA GLY A 52 -19.17 -5.30 20.82
C GLY A 52 -19.01 -5.85 19.41
N VAL A 53 -20.11 -6.00 18.66
CA VAL A 53 -20.10 -6.42 17.26
C VAL A 53 -19.46 -5.34 16.38
N ALA A 54 -19.79 -4.07 16.58
CA ALA A 54 -19.18 -2.93 15.88
C ALA A 54 -17.67 -2.89 16.11
N PHE A 55 -17.22 -3.13 17.33
CA PHE A 55 -15.79 -3.20 17.66
C PHE A 55 -15.05 -4.31 16.90
N LEU A 56 -15.62 -5.51 16.82
CA LEU A 56 -15.03 -6.63 16.09
C LEU A 56 -15.07 -6.42 14.56
N ALA A 57 -16.16 -5.85 14.05
CA ALA A 57 -16.32 -5.50 12.64
C ALA A 57 -15.29 -4.43 12.23
N ALA A 58 -15.17 -3.35 13.01
CA ALA A 58 -14.21 -2.27 12.78
C ALA A 58 -12.77 -2.80 12.73
N ARG A 59 -12.41 -3.71 13.64
CA ARG A 59 -11.07 -4.34 13.64
C ARG A 59 -10.82 -5.18 12.39
N THR A 60 -11.84 -5.88 11.91
CA THR A 60 -11.76 -6.68 10.69
C THR A 60 -11.61 -5.77 9.47
N ARG A 61 -12.46 -4.75 9.35
CA ARG A 61 -12.42 -3.77 8.26
C ARG A 61 -11.08 -3.05 8.20
N LEU A 62 -10.58 -2.55 9.33
CA LEU A 62 -9.26 -1.91 9.41
C LEU A 62 -8.14 -2.84 8.90
N LYS A 63 -8.19 -4.12 9.26
CA LYS A 63 -7.19 -5.10 8.81
C LYS A 63 -7.30 -5.40 7.31
N VAL A 64 -8.51 -5.47 6.77
CA VAL A 64 -8.75 -5.68 5.33
C VAL A 64 -8.25 -4.48 4.53
N ASP A 65 -8.57 -3.26 4.97
CA ASP A 65 -8.16 -2.03 4.29
C ASP A 65 -6.64 -1.84 4.31
N ALA A 66 -5.97 -2.23 5.40
CA ALA A 66 -4.52 -2.24 5.47
C ALA A 66 -3.86 -3.17 4.44
N GLU A 67 -4.48 -4.30 4.11
CA GLU A 67 -3.94 -5.27 3.14
C GLU A 67 -4.30 -4.94 1.68
N ARG A 68 -5.25 -4.02 1.44
CA ARG A 68 -5.77 -3.70 0.09
C ARG A 68 -4.67 -3.26 -0.88
N SER A 69 -3.76 -2.39 -0.46
CA SER A 69 -2.65 -1.91 -1.30
C SER A 69 -1.69 -3.03 -1.67
N ARG A 70 -1.43 -3.95 -0.73
CA ARG A 70 -0.55 -5.09 -0.93
C ARG A 70 -1.16 -6.08 -1.92
N PHE A 71 -2.45 -6.33 -1.83
CA PHE A 71 -3.17 -7.16 -2.79
C PHE A 71 -3.08 -6.60 -4.21
N SER A 72 -3.41 -5.31 -4.40
CA SER A 72 -3.32 -4.66 -5.71
C SER A 72 -1.90 -4.73 -6.30
N ARG A 73 -0.89 -4.52 -5.46
CA ARG A 73 0.53 -4.66 -5.82
C ARG A 73 0.83 -6.08 -6.31
N ALA A 74 0.45 -7.10 -5.55
CA ALA A 74 0.72 -8.50 -5.88
C ALA A 74 0.05 -8.93 -7.20
N VAL A 75 -1.15 -8.43 -7.50
CA VAL A 75 -1.80 -8.68 -8.79
C VAL A 75 -1.02 -8.04 -9.94
N LEU A 76 -0.58 -6.78 -9.78
CA LEU A 76 0.22 -6.09 -10.79
C LEU A 76 1.58 -6.75 -11.01
N ASP A 77 2.20 -7.27 -9.95
CA ASP A 77 3.48 -7.99 -10.06
C ASP A 77 3.35 -9.24 -10.95
N VAL A 78 2.17 -9.88 -11.01
CA VAL A 78 1.91 -11.05 -11.88
C VAL A 78 1.54 -10.64 -13.31
N LEU A 79 0.68 -9.63 -13.47
CA LEU A 79 0.14 -9.26 -14.78
C LEU A 79 1.08 -8.33 -15.58
N TYR A 80 1.72 -7.38 -14.91
CA TYR A 80 2.54 -6.32 -15.51
C TYR A 80 3.75 -5.98 -14.62
N PRO A 81 4.73 -6.89 -14.49
CA PRO A 81 5.88 -6.70 -13.59
C PRO A 81 6.68 -5.41 -13.91
N ASP A 82 6.76 -5.01 -15.17
CA ASP A 82 7.53 -3.85 -15.61
C ASP A 82 7.00 -2.52 -15.06
N LEU A 83 5.72 -2.42 -14.70
CA LEU A 83 5.11 -1.20 -14.16
C LEU A 83 5.41 -0.99 -12.68
N VAL A 84 5.74 -2.07 -11.96
CA VAL A 84 5.88 -2.07 -10.50
C VAL A 84 7.32 -2.30 -10.06
N THR A 85 8.18 -2.71 -10.98
CA THR A 85 9.61 -2.90 -10.71
C THR A 85 10.30 -1.54 -10.54
N PRO A 86 11.09 -1.34 -9.47
CA PRO A 86 11.84 -0.11 -9.31
C PRO A 86 12.85 0.05 -10.45
N ALA A 87 12.89 1.24 -11.05
CA ALA A 87 13.87 1.54 -12.08
C ALA A 87 15.28 1.52 -11.48
N PRO A 88 16.26 0.89 -12.14
CA PRO A 88 17.64 0.91 -11.68
C PRO A 88 18.19 2.35 -11.72
N ALA A 89 19.18 2.62 -10.86
CA ALA A 89 19.90 3.88 -10.90
C ALA A 89 20.56 4.06 -12.29
N THR A 90 20.28 5.20 -12.93
CA THR A 90 20.80 5.53 -14.26
C THR A 90 21.55 6.86 -14.16
N ALA A 91 22.69 6.98 -14.84
CA ALA A 91 23.51 8.19 -14.84
C ALA A 91 24.06 8.47 -16.24
N MET A 92 24.33 9.74 -16.54
CA MET A 92 25.05 10.15 -17.74
C MET A 92 26.52 10.40 -17.38
N ALA A 93 27.44 9.81 -18.14
CA ALA A 93 28.87 10.00 -17.97
C ALA A 93 29.48 10.62 -19.24
N VAL A 94 30.28 11.67 -19.06
CA VAL A 94 31.04 12.29 -20.16
C VAL A 94 32.44 11.73 -20.14
N LEU A 95 32.84 11.04 -21.21
CA LEU A 95 34.18 10.50 -21.39
C LEU A 95 35.04 11.52 -22.14
N LYS A 96 36.14 11.95 -21.52
CA LYS A 96 37.13 12.82 -22.15
C LYS A 96 38.29 11.97 -22.66
N PRO A 97 38.69 12.09 -23.95
CA PRO A 97 39.78 11.28 -24.49
C PRO A 97 41.12 11.65 -23.82
N GLY A 98 41.80 10.64 -23.28
CA GLY A 98 43.17 10.78 -22.77
C GLY A 98 44.20 10.94 -23.89
N GLN A 99 45.43 11.31 -23.55
CA GLN A 99 46.52 11.55 -24.52
C GLN A 99 46.72 10.40 -25.52
N GLN A 100 46.57 9.15 -25.07
CA GLN A 100 46.72 7.98 -25.93
C GLN A 100 45.67 7.88 -27.04
N VAL A 101 44.43 8.28 -26.77
CA VAL A 101 43.36 8.26 -27.79
C VAL A 101 43.54 9.43 -28.77
N GLN A 102 44.12 10.54 -28.31
CA GLN A 102 44.37 11.72 -29.16
C GLN A 102 45.42 11.46 -30.25
N SER A 103 46.32 10.50 -30.06
CA SER A 103 47.29 10.08 -31.09
C SER A 103 46.73 8.99 -32.03
N MET A 104 45.54 8.45 -31.78
CA MET A 104 44.90 7.45 -32.63
C MET A 104 44.11 8.12 -33.74
N ILE A 105 44.49 7.90 -35.00
CA ILE A 105 43.82 8.46 -36.18
C ILE A 105 42.33 8.05 -36.25
N ALA A 106 42.01 6.82 -35.85
CA ALA A 106 40.63 6.30 -35.84
C ALA A 106 39.87 6.55 -34.52
N GLY A 107 40.52 7.15 -33.52
CA GLY A 107 39.98 7.28 -32.17
C GLY A 107 39.76 5.93 -31.45
N HIS A 108 38.91 5.93 -30.43
CA HIS A 108 38.53 4.74 -29.68
C HIS A 108 37.01 4.70 -29.46
N ALA A 109 36.36 3.64 -29.96
CA ALA A 109 34.94 3.40 -29.73
C ALA A 109 34.73 2.61 -28.44
N VAL A 110 33.90 3.14 -27.54
CA VAL A 110 33.52 2.45 -26.30
C VAL A 110 32.35 1.53 -26.59
N ALA A 111 32.54 0.23 -26.34
CA ALA A 111 31.51 -0.76 -26.60
C ALA A 111 30.37 -0.67 -25.57
N ARG A 112 29.15 -1.00 -26.00
CA ARG A 112 28.02 -1.26 -25.11
C ARG A 112 28.39 -2.28 -24.03
N GLY A 113 27.91 -2.06 -22.81
CA GLY A 113 28.20 -2.93 -21.67
C GLY A 113 29.54 -2.62 -20.99
N THR A 114 30.26 -1.58 -21.43
CA THR A 114 31.48 -1.13 -20.76
C THR A 114 31.15 -0.74 -19.32
N ARG A 115 31.92 -1.27 -18.38
CA ARG A 115 31.69 -1.09 -16.95
C ARG A 115 32.26 0.24 -16.47
N LEU A 116 31.44 1.04 -15.81
CA LEU A 116 31.82 2.30 -15.16
C LEU A 116 31.59 2.16 -13.65
N VAL A 117 32.64 2.39 -12.86
CA VAL A 117 32.58 2.25 -11.40
C VAL A 117 32.55 3.65 -10.78
N SER A 118 31.59 3.90 -9.89
CA SER A 118 31.50 5.17 -9.18
C SER A 118 32.65 5.35 -8.19
N GLY A 119 32.92 6.61 -7.83
CA GLY A 119 33.70 6.91 -6.63
C GLY A 119 33.02 6.36 -5.37
N LEU A 120 33.81 6.11 -4.33
CA LEU A 120 33.29 5.74 -3.02
C LEU A 120 32.71 6.99 -2.35
N HIS A 121 31.44 6.94 -1.96
CA HIS A 121 30.80 8.04 -1.25
C HIS A 121 31.00 7.87 0.26
N PRO A 122 31.29 8.95 1.02
CA PRO A 122 31.35 8.89 2.47
C PRO A 122 30.07 8.29 3.06
N GLY A 123 30.21 7.29 3.93
CA GLY A 123 29.10 6.56 4.54
C GLY A 123 28.64 5.30 3.78
N LEU A 124 29.15 5.03 2.57
CA LEU A 124 28.86 3.82 1.83
C LEU A 124 30.07 2.88 1.77
N SER A 125 29.84 1.60 2.10
CA SER A 125 30.85 0.53 2.06
C SER A 125 31.10 -0.01 0.64
N THR A 126 30.11 0.12 -0.26
CA THR A 126 30.14 -0.46 -1.60
C THR A 126 30.09 0.61 -2.68
N ARG A 127 30.85 0.40 -3.77
CA ARG A 127 30.80 1.26 -4.97
C ARG A 127 29.68 0.82 -5.91
N SER A 128 29.04 1.77 -6.56
CA SER A 128 28.04 1.48 -7.60
C SER A 128 28.75 1.15 -8.91
N THR A 129 28.25 0.14 -9.60
CA THR A 129 28.76 -0.29 -10.91
C THR A 129 27.67 -0.10 -11.94
N PHE A 130 27.96 0.70 -12.96
CA PHE A 130 27.07 0.97 -14.10
C PHE A 130 27.63 0.30 -15.36
N THR A 131 26.78 0.07 -16.36
CA THR A 131 27.18 -0.42 -17.68
C THR A 131 26.66 0.53 -18.75
N THR A 132 27.44 0.78 -19.81
CA THR A 132 26.99 1.64 -20.91
C THR A 132 25.82 0.98 -21.65
N ALA A 133 24.76 1.75 -21.86
CA ALA A 133 23.57 1.28 -22.58
C ALA A 133 23.72 1.34 -24.11
N GLN A 134 24.66 2.15 -24.59
CA GLN A 134 25.02 2.38 -25.99
C GLN A 134 26.46 1.92 -26.26
#